data_AF-X1JEI2-F1
#
_entry.id   AF-X1JEI2-F1
#
_cell.length_a   1.000
_cell.length_b   1.000
_cell.length_c   1.000
_cell.angle_alpha   90.00
_cell.angle_beta   90.00
_cell.angle_gamma   90.00
#
_symmetry.space_group_name_H-M   'P 1'
#
loop_
_entity.id
_entity.type
_entity.pdbx_description
1 polymer ?
#
loop_
_entity_poly.entity_id
_entity_poly.type
_entity_poly.pdbx_seq_one_letter_code
_entity_poly.pdbx_strand_id
1 'polypeptide(L)'
;MRIEIPLVAGNTWEDSLIDSLNVFGAWIKAQYYIRGRVTGFTYVEDYEGDVYTIELETIETFTSPDTTIIDTNYVTEDYAPNIGLVRFYNEEGRYNLIEYGLQ
;
A
#
# COMPACT_ATOMS: atom_id res chain seq x y z
N MET A 1 8.44 0.86 -3.57
CA MET A 1 8.03 2.28 -3.60
C MET A 1 8.06 2.79 -2.17
N ARG A 2 8.88 3.79 -1.85
CA ARG A 2 8.87 4.44 -0.52
C ARG A 2 7.95 5.66 -0.62
N ILE A 3 7.07 5.84 0.36
CA ILE A 3 6.17 7.01 0.43
C ILE A 3 7.04 8.25 0.68
N GLU A 4 7.23 9.08 -0.34
CA GLU A 4 8.02 10.34 -0.27
C GLU A 4 7.16 11.58 0.00
N ILE A 5 5.85 11.40 0.22
CA ILE A 5 4.95 12.52 0.52
C ILE A 5 5.00 12.92 2.00
N PRO A 6 4.75 14.21 2.33
CA PRO A 6 4.59 14.65 3.70
C PRO A 6 3.44 13.90 4.37
N LEU A 7 3.70 13.27 5.53
CA LEU A 7 2.71 12.56 6.34
C LEU A 7 1.83 13.55 7.11
N VAL A 8 1.06 14.37 6.38
CA VAL A 8 0.11 15.32 6.97
C VAL A 8 -1.30 14.75 6.83
N ALA A 9 -2.07 14.79 7.90
CA ALA A 9 -3.45 14.31 7.90
C ALA A 9 -4.27 14.95 6.77
N GLY A 10 -4.98 14.12 6.01
CA GLY A 10 -5.75 14.52 4.84
C GLY A 10 -4.98 14.52 3.53
N ASN A 11 -3.65 14.38 3.53
CA ASN A 11 -2.89 14.24 2.29
C ASN A 11 -3.27 12.94 1.58
N THR A 12 -3.38 13.04 0.26
CA THR A 12 -3.65 11.92 -0.63
C THR A 12 -2.58 11.84 -1.71
N TRP A 13 -2.31 10.63 -2.17
CA TRP A 13 -1.43 10.38 -3.30
C TRP A 13 -1.95 9.20 -4.11
N GLU A 14 -1.50 9.14 -5.36
CA GLU A 14 -1.77 8.03 -6.25
C GLU A 14 -0.52 7.71 -7.07
N ASP A 15 -0.32 6.44 -7.38
CA ASP A 15 0.70 5.99 -8.31
C ASP A 15 0.18 4.84 -9.15
N SER A 16 0.79 4.63 -10.32
CA SER A 16 0.44 3.57 -11.24
C SER A 16 1.65 2.99 -11.93
N LEU A 17 1.71 1.68 -12.01
CA LEU A 17 2.67 0.94 -12.82
C LEU A 17 1.90 0.16 -13.88
N ILE A 18 2.29 0.33 -15.13
CA ILE A 18 1.74 -0.44 -16.25
C ILE A 18 2.87 -1.23 -16.87
N ASP A 19 2.64 -2.52 -17.04
CA ASP A 19 3.55 -3.42 -17.73
C ASP A 19 2.79 -4.22 -18.80
N SER A 20 3.52 -4.71 -19.79
CA SER A 20 2.95 -5.54 -20.85
C SER A 20 3.93 -6.59 -21.34
N LEU A 21 3.44 -7.80 -21.53
CA LEU A 21 4.18 -8.93 -22.05
C LEU A 21 3.50 -9.46 -23.32
N ASN A 22 4.27 -9.84 -24.32
CA ASN A 22 3.75 -10.58 -25.47
C ASN A 22 3.91 -12.08 -25.22
N VAL A 23 2.80 -12.83 -25.24
CA VAL A 23 2.76 -14.27 -25.04
C VAL A 23 2.03 -14.91 -26.23
N PHE A 24 2.74 -15.73 -26.99
CA PHE A 24 2.21 -16.39 -28.20
C PHE A 24 1.50 -15.46 -29.19
N GLY A 25 2.00 -14.22 -29.38
CA GLY A 25 1.44 -13.24 -30.31
C GLY A 25 0.29 -12.40 -29.73
N ALA A 26 -0.15 -12.70 -28.50
CA ALA A 26 -1.11 -11.90 -27.76
C ALA A 26 -0.39 -10.96 -26.78
N TRP A 27 -0.86 -9.71 -26.68
CA TRP A 27 -0.42 -8.79 -25.64
C TRP A 27 -1.23 -9.01 -24.38
N ILE A 28 -0.54 -9.26 -23.27
CA ILE A 28 -1.10 -9.26 -21.92
C ILE A 28 -0.64 -7.98 -21.26
N LYS A 29 -1.57 -7.24 -20.65
CA LYS A 29 -1.31 -6.00 -19.93
C LYS A 29 -1.61 -6.19 -18.46
N ALA A 30 -0.69 -5.75 -17.61
CA ALA A 30 -0.88 -5.66 -16.18
C ALA A 30 -0.83 -4.17 -15.80
N GLN A 31 -1.82 -3.73 -15.05
CA GLN A 31 -1.85 -2.39 -14.47
C GLN A 31 -2.02 -2.54 -12.97
N TYR A 32 -1.06 -1.99 -12.24
CA TYR A 32 -1.10 -1.83 -10.80
C TYR A 32 -1.35 -0.36 -10.50
N TYR A 33 -2.36 -0.07 -9.70
CA TYR A 33 -2.68 1.27 -9.29
C TYR A 33 -2.85 1.31 -7.78
N ILE A 34 -2.30 2.33 -7.13
CA ILE A 34 -2.39 2.52 -5.69
C ILE A 34 -2.87 3.94 -5.40
N ARG A 35 -3.76 4.05 -4.42
CA ARG A 35 -4.12 5.32 -3.78
C ARG A 35 -3.82 5.21 -2.31
N GLY A 36 -3.24 6.26 -1.76
CA GLY A 36 -3.06 6.37 -0.33
C GLY A 36 -3.63 7.66 0.24
N ARG A 37 -4.15 7.58 1.45
CA ARG A 37 -4.65 8.72 2.22
C ARG A 37 -4.13 8.64 3.65
N VAL A 38 -3.47 9.70 4.11
CA VAL A 38 -3.12 9.85 5.52
C VAL A 38 -4.37 10.23 6.29
N THR A 39 -4.83 9.37 7.21
CA THR A 39 -6.07 9.58 7.97
C THR A 39 -5.83 10.36 9.27
N GLY A 40 -4.64 10.26 9.84
CA GLY A 40 -4.28 10.97 11.05
C GLY A 40 -2.94 10.52 11.61
N PHE A 41 -2.64 11.02 12.80
CA PHE A 41 -1.51 10.58 13.60
C PHE A 41 -1.91 10.45 15.06
N THR A 42 -1.24 9.54 15.77
CA THR A 42 -1.38 9.40 17.23
C THR A 42 -0.01 9.16 17.83
N TYR A 43 0.27 9.79 18.98
CA TYR A 43 1.50 9.50 19.71
C TYR A 43 1.41 8.11 20.33
N VAL A 44 2.44 7.29 20.12
CA VAL A 44 2.50 5.93 20.68
C VAL A 44 3.83 5.76 21.42
N GLU A 45 3.74 5.48 22.72
CA GLU A 45 4.90 5.36 23.61
C GLU A 45 5.90 4.30 23.15
N ASP A 46 5.43 3.16 22.62
CA ASP A 46 6.29 2.07 22.11
C ASP A 46 7.28 2.52 21.02
N TYR A 47 6.99 3.61 20.31
CA TYR A 47 7.84 4.14 19.24
C TYR A 47 8.42 5.52 19.56
N GLU A 48 8.15 6.05 20.77
CA GLU A 48 8.54 7.40 21.20
C GLU A 48 8.23 8.50 20.16
N GLY A 49 7.08 8.40 19.49
CA GLY A 49 6.76 9.29 18.39
C GLY A 49 5.35 9.20 17.83
N ASP A 50 5.05 10.12 16.93
CA ASP A 50 3.77 10.19 16.22
C ASP A 50 3.70 9.10 15.14
N VAL A 51 2.80 8.15 15.32
CA VAL A 51 2.49 7.11 14.33
C VAL A 51 1.43 7.62 13.39
N TYR A 52 1.71 7.57 12.09
CA TYR A 52 0.82 8.01 11.03
C TYR A 52 0.03 6.82 10.48
N THR A 53 -1.29 6.96 10.42
CA THR A 53 -2.15 5.95 9.82
C THR A 53 -2.47 6.34 8.38
N ILE A 54 -2.32 5.38 7.48
CA ILE A 54 -2.53 5.53 6.04
C ILE A 54 -3.51 4.46 5.59
N GLU A 55 -4.59 4.89 4.94
CA GLU A 55 -5.48 4.00 4.20
C GLU A 55 -4.97 3.86 2.77
N LEU A 56 -4.82 2.63 2.31
CA LEU A 56 -4.39 2.27 0.96
C LEU A 56 -5.50 1.51 0.24
N GLU A 57 -5.75 1.89 -1.00
CA GLU A 57 -6.54 1.14 -1.99
C GLU A 57 -5.58 0.72 -3.10
N THR A 58 -5.49 -0.59 -3.36
CA THR A 58 -4.73 -1.12 -4.50
C THR A 58 -5.69 -1.76 -5.48
N ILE A 59 -5.52 -1.43 -6.76
CA ILE A 59 -6.32 -1.97 -7.86
C ILE A 59 -5.35 -2.64 -8.83
N GLU A 60 -5.52 -3.94 -9.00
CA GLU A 60 -4.74 -4.74 -9.94
C GLU A 60 -5.64 -5.13 -11.11
N THR A 61 -5.23 -4.78 -12.32
CA THR A 61 -5.95 -5.12 -13.55
C THR A 61 -5.06 -5.94 -14.46
N PHE A 62 -5.51 -7.14 -14.81
CA PHE A 62 -4.89 -7.99 -15.81
C PHE A 62 -5.82 -8.13 -17.02
N THR A 63 -5.36 -7.68 -18.17
CA THR A 63 -6.09 -7.78 -19.44
C THR A 63 -5.35 -8.71 -20.39
N SER A 64 -6.02 -9.79 -20.79
CA SER A 64 -5.64 -10.65 -21.92
C SER A 64 -6.64 -10.48 -23.06
N PRO A 65 -6.44 -11.08 -24.24
CA PRO A 65 -7.41 -11.01 -25.34
C PRO A 65 -8.79 -11.55 -24.97
N ASP A 66 -8.84 -12.54 -24.06
CA ASP A 66 -10.06 -13.29 -23.77
C ASP A 66 -10.76 -12.82 -22.49
N THR A 67 -10.03 -12.16 -21.59
CA THR A 67 -10.57 -11.79 -20.28
C THR A 67 -9.90 -10.55 -19.70
N THR A 68 -10.61 -9.90 -18.78
CA THR A 68 -10.03 -8.91 -17.87
C THR A 68 -10.37 -9.32 -16.44
N ILE A 69 -9.34 -9.41 -15.62
CA ILE A 69 -9.44 -9.68 -14.18
C ILE A 69 -9.10 -8.38 -13.48
N ILE A 70 -9.97 -7.95 -12.56
CA ILE A 70 -9.75 -6.78 -11.72
C ILE A 70 -9.86 -7.26 -10.28
N ASP A 71 -8.84 -6.98 -9.49
CA ASP A 71 -8.82 -7.21 -8.05
C ASP A 71 -8.62 -5.89 -7.33
N THR A 72 -9.29 -5.70 -6.20
CA THR A 72 -9.23 -4.47 -5.42
C THR A 72 -9.05 -4.82 -3.96
N ASN A 73 -7.96 -4.36 -3.37
CA ASN A 73 -7.61 -4.64 -1.99
C ASN A 73 -7.52 -3.35 -1.19
N TYR A 74 -7.92 -3.42 0.08
CA TYR A 74 -7.84 -2.33 1.03
C TYR A 74 -6.92 -2.71 2.18
N VAL A 75 -5.94 -1.86 2.47
CA VAL A 75 -5.00 -2.05 3.57
C VAL A 75 -4.92 -0.76 4.37
N THR A 76 -4.93 -0.87 5.68
CA THR A 76 -4.54 0.23 6.57
C THR A 76 -3.14 -0.03 7.08
N GLU A 77 -2.28 0.97 7.05
CA GLU A 77 -0.89 0.89 7.45
C GLU A 77 -0.55 1.96 8.49
N ASP A 78 0.20 1.58 9.53
CA ASP A 78 0.71 2.49 10.55
C ASP A 78 2.22 2.66 10.35
N TYR A 79 2.69 3.90 10.23
CA TYR A 79 4.09 4.26 10.04
C TYR A 79 4.64 5.06 11.21
N ALA A 80 5.76 4.63 11.79
CA ALA A 80 6.47 5.36 12.82
C ALA A 80 7.70 6.10 12.25
N PRO A 81 8.05 7.30 12.75
CA PRO A 81 9.22 8.06 12.31
C PRO A 81 10.50 7.26 12.56
N ASN A 82 11.44 7.29 11.61
CA ASN A 82 12.72 6.57 11.67
C ASN A 82 12.65 5.03 11.75
N ILE A 83 11.44 4.44 11.81
CA ILE A 83 11.23 2.99 11.83
C ILE A 83 10.60 2.52 10.51
N GLY A 84 9.63 3.27 9.99
CA GLY A 84 8.85 2.88 8.80
C GLY A 84 7.55 2.17 9.18
N LEU A 85 7.14 1.20 8.39
CA LEU A 85 5.89 0.46 8.60
C LEU A 85 6.00 -0.38 9.88
N VAL A 86 5.08 -0.17 10.82
CA VAL A 86 5.08 -0.86 12.12
C VAL A 86 3.88 -1.78 12.31
N ARG A 87 2.76 -1.49 11.65
CA ARG A 87 1.55 -2.34 11.67
C ARG A 87 0.85 -2.22 10.33
N PHE A 88 0.17 -3.30 9.94
CA PHE A 88 -0.79 -3.23 8.85
C PHE A 88 -2.03 -4.07 9.18
N TYR A 89 -3.14 -3.69 8.56
CA TYR A 89 -4.45 -4.27 8.73
C TYR A 89 -5.04 -4.50 7.35
N ASN A 90 -5.47 -5.73 7.07
CA ASN A 90 -6.16 -6.10 5.84
C ASN A 90 -7.42 -6.91 6.21
N GLU A 91 -8.09 -7.49 5.20
CA GLU A 91 -9.28 -8.33 5.41
C GLU A 91 -9.01 -9.60 6.24
N GLU A 92 -7.76 -10.07 6.27
CA GLU A 92 -7.34 -11.29 6.98
C GLU A 92 -7.06 -11.04 8.46
N GLY A 93 -6.72 -9.81 8.83
CA GLY A 93 -6.53 -9.43 10.23
C GLY A 93 -5.54 -8.29 10.47
N ARG A 94 -5.07 -8.21 11.71
CA ARG A 94 -4.10 -7.23 12.20
C ARG A 94 -2.72 -7.87 12.36
N TYR A 95 -1.70 -7.22 11.82
CA TYR A 95 -0.32 -7.69 11.86
C TYR A 95 0.58 -6.60 12.45
N ASN A 96 1.28 -6.93 13.55
CA ASN A 96 2.28 -6.05 14.14
C ASN A 96 3.68 -6.48 13.67
N LEU A 97 4.44 -5.57 13.06
CA LEU A 97 5.76 -5.89 12.50
C LEU A 97 6.88 -5.87 13.55
N ILE A 98 6.66 -5.27 14.73
CA ILE A 98 7.63 -5.29 15.83
C ILE A 98 7.95 -6.72 16.29
N GLU A 99 7.02 -7.66 16.16
CA GLU A 99 7.27 -9.06 16.57
C GLU A 99 8.34 -9.76 15.72
N TYR A 100 8.74 -9.20 14.57
CA TYR A 100 9.74 -9.81 13.69
C TYR A 100 11.19 -9.50 14.03
N GLY A 101 11.47 -8.65 15.05
CA GLY A 101 12.82 -8.50 15.61
C GLY A 101 13.94 -8.40 14.57
N LEU A 102 13.75 -7.60 13.51
CA LEU A 102 14.80 -7.36 12.53
C LEU A 102 15.90 -6.51 13.19
N GLN A 103 16.85 -7.20 13.83
CA GLN A 103 18.20 -6.72 14.15
C GLN A 103 19.09 -6.79 12.91
#